data_AF-A0A445EQZ2-F1
#
_entry.id   AF-A0A445EQZ2-F1
#
_cell.length_a   1.000
_cell.length_b   1.000
_cell.length_c   1.000
_cell.angle_alpha   90.00
_cell.angle_beta   90.00
_cell.angle_gamma   90.00
#
_symmetry.space_group_name_H-M   'P 1'
#
loop_
_entity.id
_entity.type
_entity.pdbx_description
1 polymer ?
#
loop_
_entity_poly.entity_id
_entity_poly.type
_entity_poly.pdbx_seq_one_letter_code
_entity_poly.pdbx_strand_id
1 'polypeptide(L)'
;MEMLFEILEEARQFYYKYANKVGFESRIRNTNMDKYERTPINQFIQCNRDGYRIKKNPSTQRSNVVSSIHCKSRIYVKLNTEFQQ
;
A
#
# COMPACT_ATOMS: atom_id res chain seq x y z
N MET A 1 -10.32 -14.54 -1.22
CA MET A 1 -10.53 -14.15 -2.63
C MET A 1 -9.16 -13.85 -3.18
N GLU A 2 -8.71 -14.66 -4.13
CA GLU A 2 -7.40 -14.52 -4.76
C GLU A 2 -7.59 -13.84 -6.12
N MET A 3 -6.63 -13.01 -6.50
CA MET A 3 -6.57 -12.37 -7.81
C MET A 3 -5.19 -12.66 -8.37
N LEU A 4 -5.15 -13.07 -9.63
CA LEU A 4 -3.93 -13.39 -10.34
C LEU A 4 -3.61 -12.26 -11.30
N PHE A 5 -2.34 -11.92 -11.38
CA PHE A 5 -1.77 -10.90 -12.25
C PHE A 5 -0.52 -11.50 -12.90
N GLU A 6 -0.20 -11.06 -14.12
CA GLU A 6 0.97 -11.59 -14.83
C GLU A 6 2.26 -11.09 -14.17
N ILE A 7 2.25 -9.83 -13.72
CA ILE A 7 3.37 -9.21 -13.04
C ILE A 7 2.93 -8.42 -11.81
N LEU A 8 3.87 -8.26 -10.87
CA LEU A 8 3.67 -7.55 -9.60
C LEU A 8 3.18 -6.10 -9.78
N GLU A 9 3.61 -5.45 -10.87
CA GLU A 9 3.22 -4.08 -11.20
C GLU A 9 1.73 -3.94 -11.50
N GLU A 10 1.12 -4.93 -12.15
CA GLU A 10 -0.31 -4.91 -12.45
C GLU A 10 -1.16 -5.03 -11.18
N ALA A 11 -0.75 -5.91 -10.26
CA ALA A 11 -1.39 -6.05 -8.96
C ALA A 11 -1.33 -4.74 -8.17
N ARG A 12 -0.20 -4.03 -8.24
CA ARG A 12 -0.02 -2.71 -7.63
C ARG A 12 -0.97 -1.69 -8.24
N GLN A 13 -1.00 -1.58 -9.57
CA GLN A 13 -1.87 -0.63 -10.26
C GLN A 13 -3.35 -0.91 -10.02
N PHE A 14 -3.74 -2.19 -9.97
CA PHE A 14 -5.09 -2.60 -9.62
C PHE A 14 -5.50 -2.05 -8.24
N TYR A 15 -4.64 -2.24 -7.23
CA TYR A 15 -4.95 -1.75 -5.88
C TYR A 15 -4.92 -0.22 -5.81
N TYR A 16 -4.06 0.45 -6.56
CA TYR A 16 -4.03 1.92 -6.62
C TYR A 16 -5.32 2.48 -7.23
N LYS A 17 -5.83 1.86 -8.31
CA LYS A 17 -7.12 2.22 -8.89
C LYS A 17 -8.27 2.00 -7.91
N TYR A 18 -8.27 0.87 -7.18
CA TYR A 18 -9.23 0.60 -6.12
C TYR A 18 -9.16 1.65 -5.01
N ALA A 19 -7.97 1.93 -4.49
CA ALA A 19 -7.73 2.90 -3.43
C ALA A 19 -8.25 4.29 -3.81
N ASN A 20 -7.91 4.76 -5.01
CA ASN A 20 -8.40 6.03 -5.57
C ASN A 20 -9.93 6.06 -5.68
N LYS A 21 -10.56 4.99 -6.17
CA LYS A 21 -12.02 4.88 -6.28
C LYS A 21 -12.71 4.92 -4.91
N VAL A 22 -12.11 4.32 -3.89
CA VAL A 22 -12.64 4.27 -2.52
C VAL A 22 -12.31 5.55 -1.73
N GLY A 23 -11.36 6.36 -2.19
CA GLY A 23 -11.00 7.64 -1.56
C GLY A 23 -9.93 7.53 -0.49
N PHE A 24 -8.98 6.61 -0.65
CA PHE A 24 -7.76 6.57 0.16
C PHE A 24 -6.52 6.43 -0.71
N GLU A 25 -5.40 6.96 -0.26
CA GLU A 25 -4.09 6.69 -0.88
C GLU A 25 -3.52 5.37 -0.36
N SER A 26 -2.76 4.66 -1.18
CA SER A 26 -2.05 3.44 -0.78
C SER A 26 -0.55 3.60 -0.94
N ARG A 27 0.22 3.00 -0.02
CA ARG A 27 1.69 2.97 -0.05
C ARG A 27 2.22 1.56 0.10
N ILE A 28 3.35 1.28 -0.55
CA ILE A 28 4.11 0.06 -0.32
C ILE A 28 4.78 0.18 1.05
N ARG A 29 4.54 -0.80 1.92
CA ARG A 29 5.11 -0.86 3.27
C ARG A 29 6.35 -1.72 3.33
N ASN A 30 6.35 -2.82 2.59
CA ASN A 30 7.47 -3.72 2.51
C ASN A 30 7.50 -4.37 1.13
N THR A 31 8.72 -4.59 0.63
CA THR A 31 8.98 -5.38 -0.57
C THR A 31 10.06 -6.37 -0.19
N ASN A 32 9.73 -7.67 -0.20
CA ASN A 32 10.79 -8.67 -0.07
C ASN A 32 11.35 -8.93 -1.47
N MET A 33 12.68 -8.95 -1.54
CA MET A 33 13.42 -9.18 -2.76
C MET A 33 14.01 -10.58 -2.72
N ASP A 34 14.09 -11.23 -3.88
CA ASP A 34 14.92 -12.40 -4.04
C ASP A 34 16.38 -12.03 -3.77
N LYS A 35 17.09 -12.94 -3.09
CA LYS A 35 18.48 -12.72 -2.66
C LYS A 35 19.45 -12.72 -3.83
N TYR A 36 19.14 -13.45 -4.90
CA TYR A 36 20.05 -13.70 -6.01
C TYR A 36 19.75 -12.78 -7.19
N GLU A 37 18.51 -12.78 -7.65
CA GLU A 37 18.06 -12.03 -8.83
C GLU A 37 17.78 -10.55 -8.52
N ARG A 38 17.69 -10.18 -7.23
CA ARG A 38 17.24 -8.85 -6.78
C ARG A 38 15.91 -8.46 -7.40
N THR A 39 15.04 -9.44 -7.64
CA THR A 39 13.68 -9.25 -8.15
C THR A 39 12.69 -9.25 -6.97
N PRO A 40 11.62 -8.43 -6.99
CA PRO A 40 10.66 -8.40 -5.88
C PRO A 40 9.79 -9.66 -5.86
N ILE A 41 9.92 -10.50 -4.83
CA ILE A 41 9.16 -11.75 -4.66
C ILE A 41 7.80 -11.54 -4.03
N ASN A 42 7.65 -10.50 -3.21
CA ASN A 42 6.36 -10.12 -2.65
C ASN A 42 6.33 -8.64 -2.25
N GLN A 43 5.12 -8.10 -2.19
CA GLN A 43 4.85 -6.74 -1.75
C GLN A 43 3.71 -6.70 -0.76
N PHE A 44 3.89 -5.90 0.28
CA PHE A 44 2.84 -5.54 1.22
C PHE A 44 2.42 -4.09 0.97
N ILE A 45 1.17 -3.90 0.55
CA ILE A 45 0.61 -2.58 0.22
C ILE A 45 -0.50 -2.27 1.21
N GLN A 46 -0.44 -1.10 1.84
CA GLN A 46 -1.40 -0.66 2.86
C GLN A 46 -1.91 0.73 2.53
N CYS A 47 -3.13 1.05 2.95
CA CYS A 47 -3.60 2.42 2.95
C CYS A 47 -2.68 3.37 3.72
N ASN A 48 -2.43 4.52 3.13
CA ASN A 48 -1.67 5.65 3.63
C ASN A 48 -2.57 6.66 4.35
N ARG A 49 -3.62 6.22 5.05
CA ARG A 49 -4.57 7.13 5.72
C ARG A 49 -3.97 7.69 7.02
N ASP A 50 -2.83 8.36 6.90
CA ASP A 50 -2.34 9.33 7.85
C ASP A 50 -3.36 10.48 7.76
N GLY A 51 -4.09 10.76 8.85
CA GLY A 51 -5.23 11.69 8.84
C GLY A 51 -4.85 13.02 8.17
N TYR A 52 -5.78 13.62 7.40
CA TYR A 52 -5.60 14.90 6.73
C TYR A 52 -4.82 15.87 7.64
N ARG A 53 -3.59 16.19 7.23
CA ARG A 53 -2.76 17.15 7.95
C ARG A 53 -3.27 18.55 7.62
N ILE A 54 -4.32 18.99 8.32
CA ILE A 54 -4.78 20.38 8.23
C ILE A 54 -3.57 21.27 8.56
N LYS A 55 -3.18 22.14 7.62
CA LYS A 55 -2.09 23.11 7.84
C LYS A 55 -2.44 23.91 9.08
N LYS A 56 -1.54 23.91 10.08
CA LYS A 56 -1.76 24.63 11.34
C LYS A 56 -1.86 26.13 11.06
N ASN A 57 -2.91 26.77 11.57
CA ASN A 57 -2.91 28.22 11.72
C ASN A 57 -1.98 28.55 12.91
N PRO A 58 -0.95 29.41 12.76
CA PRO A 58 0.02 29.66 13.82
C PRO A 58 -0.58 30.27 15.10
N SER A 59 -1.81 30.78 15.03
CA SER A 59 -2.54 31.43 16.14
C SER A 59 -3.27 30.47 17.09
N THR A 60 -3.49 29.21 16.72
CA THR A 60 -4.22 28.24 17.56
C THR A 60 -3.35 27.03 17.87
N GLN A 61 -2.69 27.05 19.03
CA GLN A 61 -2.01 25.87 19.55
C GLN A 61 -3.04 24.83 20.01
N ARG A 62 -2.84 23.59 19.53
CA ARG A 62 -3.52 22.32 19.87
C ARG A 62 -4.89 22.09 19.22
N SER A 63 -4.86 21.50 18.04
CA SER A 63 -5.74 20.35 17.76
C SER A 63 -4.87 19.10 17.74
N ASN A 64 -5.24 18.09 18.54
CA ASN A 64 -4.67 16.75 18.42
C ASN A 64 -5.16 16.17 17.10
N VAL A 65 -4.44 16.46 16.01
CA VAL A 65 -4.68 15.83 14.71
C VAL A 65 -4.47 14.34 14.93
N VAL A 66 -5.55 13.56 14.83
CA VAL A 66 -5.50 12.10 14.87
C VAL A 66 -4.53 11.66 13.77
N SER A 67 -3.31 11.34 14.16
CA SER A 67 -2.19 11.08 13.26
C SER A 67 -2.26 9.71 12.58
N SER A 68 -3.21 8.87 12.99
CA SER A 68 -3.40 7.53 12.47
C SER A 68 -4.87 7.17 12.59
N ILE A 69 -5.61 7.26 11.48
CA ILE A 69 -6.81 6.44 11.35
C ILE A 69 -6.24 5.05 11.10
N HIS A 70 -6.41 4.12 12.05
CA HIS A 70 -5.92 2.73 11.98
C HIS A 70 -6.56 1.99 10.80
N CYS A 71 -6.10 2.32 9.59
CA CYS A 71 -6.71 1.87 8.38
C CYS A 71 -6.27 0.43 8.13
N LYS A 72 -7.27 -0.45 8.13
CA LYS A 72 -7.10 -1.90 8.03
C LYS A 72 -6.99 -2.38 6.57
N SER A 73 -7.25 -1.52 5.59
CA SER A 73 -7.20 -1.87 4.17
C SER A 73 -5.76 -2.15 3.74
N ARG A 74 -5.50 -3.40 3.36
CA ARG A 74 -4.18 -3.88 2.95
C ARG A 74 -4.31 -5.05 2.00
N ILE A 75 -3.32 -5.20 1.12
CA ILE A 75 -3.15 -6.40 0.27
C ILE A 75 -1.74 -6.94 0.40
N TYR A 76 -1.61 -8.24 0.15
CA TYR A 76 -0.35 -8.94 0.03
C TYR A 76 -0.27 -9.56 -1.36
N VAL A 77 0.76 -9.20 -2.11
CA VAL A 77 0.99 -9.74 -3.45
C VAL A 77 2.24 -10.60 -3.37
N LYS A 78 2.15 -11.85 -3.82
CA LYS A 78 3.25 -12.81 -3.83
C LYS A 78 3.44 -13.32 -5.26
N LEU A 79 4.66 -13.29 -5.77
CA LEU A 79 5.00 -13.99 -7.01
C LEU A 79 4.85 -15.49 -6.76
N ASN A 80 4.12 -16.16 -7.65
CA ASN A 80 4.01 -17.59 -7.60
C ASN A 80 5.20 -18.22 -8.34
N THR A 81 6.18 -18.71 -7.57
CA THR A 81 7.38 -19.37 -8.12
C THR A 81 7.09 -20.79 -8.61
N GLU A 82 5.86 -21.28 -8.43
CA GLU A 82 5.46 -22.65 -8.80
C GLU A 82 5.22 -22.84 -10.30
N PHE A 83 5.20 -21.77 -11.10
CA PHE A 83 4.97 -21.83 -12.56
C PHE A 83 6.22 -21.63 -13.42
N GLN A 84 7.43 -21.69 -12.83
CA GLN A 84 8.70 -21.70 -13.59
C GLN A 84 9.29 -23.12 -13.70
N GLN A 85 8.49 -24.10 -14.16
CA GLN A 85 8.98 -25.41 -14.60
C GLN A 85 9.08 -25.46 -16.13
#